data_AF-A0A856MQL3-F1
#
_entry.id   AF-A0A856MQL3-F1
#
_cell.length_a   1.000
_cell.length_b   1.000
_cell.length_c   1.000
_cell.angle_alpha   90.00
_cell.angle_beta   90.00
_cell.angle_gamma   90.00
#
_symmetry.space_group_name_H-M   'P 1'
#
loop_
_entity.id
_entity.type
_entity.pdbx_description
1 polymer ?
#
loop_
_entity_poly.entity_id
_entity_poly.type
_entity_poly.pdbx_seq_one_letter_code
_entity_poly.pdbx_strand_id
1 'polypeptide(L)'
;MKSRLPSKKNSIIPRSILRTIDKFKQTLDPNAESKVIEEFRASRYQTISSIRFLLILIVVPLLVNQLSRNFVISPLVKNFWNQEKVEIFLNASQQEKALAELKRFEQVLNFEARIGKIPKLSAEVVQNKLKEKANTIAEEYKAESINAVTNIFADILTAITFIVLIFKGQKQLSILKSFAGDTTYSLSDSAKAFLIILSTDIFVGYHSPYGWEIILESTLKHYGFPENKSFISLFIATVPVIMDTIFKYWIFRYLNRSFPSAVATYRNMNE
;
A
#
# COMPACT_ATOMS: atom_id res chain seq x y z
N MET A 1 -44.30 0.64 64.71
CA MET A 1 -45.10 1.60 63.93
C MET A 1 -44.37 1.85 62.60
N LYS A 2 -44.94 1.43 61.47
CA LYS A 2 -44.30 1.38 60.13
C LYS A 2 -44.77 2.59 59.30
N SER A 3 -43.85 3.42 58.76
CA SER A 3 -44.08 4.31 57.59
C SER A 3 -42.84 5.18 57.35
N ARG A 4 -42.35 5.54 56.15
CA ARG A 4 -42.62 5.22 54.73
C ARG A 4 -41.35 5.68 53.97
N LEU A 5 -40.87 4.90 53.01
CA LEU A 5 -39.86 5.32 52.02
C LEU A 5 -40.46 6.36 51.06
N PRO A 6 -39.66 7.31 50.51
CA PRO A 6 -40.16 8.26 49.53
C PRO A 6 -40.48 7.57 48.21
N SER A 7 -41.62 8.00 47.64
CA SER A 7 -42.26 7.53 46.42
C SER A 7 -41.34 7.62 45.20
N LYS A 8 -41.13 6.47 44.54
CA LYS A 8 -40.60 6.35 43.19
C LYS A 8 -41.66 6.89 42.21
N LYS A 9 -41.48 8.12 41.71
CA LYS A 9 -42.31 8.66 40.62
C LYS A 9 -42.00 7.87 39.34
N ASN A 10 -42.86 6.92 39.01
CA ASN A 10 -42.91 6.30 37.69
C ASN A 10 -43.39 7.36 36.69
N SER A 11 -42.48 7.99 35.95
CA SER A 11 -42.83 8.74 34.74
C SER A 11 -43.14 7.74 33.63
N ILE A 12 -44.42 7.39 33.49
CA ILE A 12 -44.98 6.49 32.47
C ILE A 12 -45.12 7.27 31.15
N ILE A 13 -44.02 7.79 30.62
CA ILE A 13 -44.01 8.38 29.28
C ILE A 13 -43.09 7.52 28.41
N PRO A 14 -43.66 6.78 27.44
CA PRO A 14 -42.88 6.03 26.48
C PRO A 14 -41.89 6.95 25.77
N ARG A 15 -40.63 6.51 25.64
CA ARG A 15 -39.59 7.25 24.90
C ARG A 15 -40.01 7.59 23.48
N SER A 16 -40.92 6.81 22.89
CA SER A 16 -41.53 7.07 21.59
C SER A 16 -42.36 8.35 21.56
N ILE A 17 -43.15 8.65 22.59
CA ILE A 17 -43.98 9.86 22.68
C ILE A 17 -43.10 11.10 22.84
N LEU A 18 -42.06 11.02 23.69
CA LEU A 18 -41.06 12.09 23.83
C LEU A 18 -40.37 12.38 22.49
N ARG A 19 -39.98 11.33 21.74
CA ARG A 19 -39.34 11.48 20.41
C ARG A 19 -40.27 12.11 19.38
N THR A 20 -41.58 11.83 19.46
CA THR A 20 -42.58 12.45 18.58
C THR A 20 -42.82 13.92 18.93
N ILE A 21 -42.83 14.27 20.22
CA ILE A 21 -42.94 15.65 20.70
C ILE A 21 -41.69 16.47 20.34
N ASP A 22 -40.50 15.89 20.46
CA ASP A 22 -39.25 16.56 20.07
C ASP A 22 -39.22 16.83 18.55
N LYS A 23 -39.64 15.86 17.73
CA LYS A 23 -39.82 16.06 16.28
C LYS A 23 -40.86 17.13 15.97
N PHE A 24 -41.98 17.15 16.69
CA PHE A 24 -43.04 18.14 16.51
C PHE A 24 -42.58 19.55 16.89
N LYS A 25 -41.82 19.68 17.99
CA LYS A 25 -41.20 20.93 18.43
C LYS A 25 -40.14 21.42 17.45
N GLN A 26 -39.41 20.50 16.82
CA GLN A 26 -38.44 20.81 15.76
C GLN A 26 -39.13 21.29 14.48
N THR A 27 -40.28 20.73 14.11
CA THR A 27 -41.08 21.20 12.96
C THR A 27 -41.80 22.53 13.19
N LEU A 28 -41.97 22.94 14.46
CA LEU A 28 -42.59 24.21 14.85
C LEU A 28 -41.56 25.34 15.06
N ASP A 29 -40.26 25.05 14.98
CA ASP A 29 -39.21 26.07 15.07
C ASP A 29 -39.16 26.85 13.75
N PRO A 30 -39.42 28.17 13.74
CA PRO A 30 -39.40 28.98 12.52
C PRO A 30 -38.01 29.01 11.83
N ASN A 31 -36.96 28.57 12.51
CA ASN A 31 -35.61 28.45 11.96
C ASN A 31 -35.25 27.02 11.51
N ALA A 32 -36.16 26.04 11.59
CA ALA A 32 -35.86 24.64 11.26
C ALA A 32 -35.35 24.44 9.83
N GLU A 33 -35.97 25.11 8.86
CA GLU A 33 -35.53 25.05 7.45
C GLU A 33 -34.10 25.60 7.29
N SER A 34 -33.80 26.73 7.94
CA SER A 34 -32.46 27.32 7.90
C SER A 34 -31.39 26.40 8.50
N LYS A 35 -31.70 25.71 9.60
CA LYS A 35 -30.80 24.72 10.23
C LYS A 35 -30.54 23.52 9.31
N VAL A 36 -31.56 23.00 8.65
CA VAL A 36 -31.40 21.89 7.69
C VAL A 36 -30.51 22.30 6.52
N ILE A 37 -30.68 23.53 6.01
CA ILE A 37 -29.83 24.07 4.94
C ILE A 37 -28.37 24.20 5.39
N GLU A 38 -28.12 24.64 6.62
CA GLU A 38 -26.78 24.74 7.19
C GLU A 38 -26.12 23.36 7.39
N GLU A 39 -26.84 22.38 7.94
CA GLU A 39 -26.36 21.00 8.10
C GLU A 39 -26.01 20.37 6.75
N PHE A 40 -26.85 20.57 5.73
CA PHE A 40 -26.58 20.11 4.37
C PHE A 40 -25.32 20.77 3.78
N ARG A 41 -25.16 22.07 3.96
CA ARG A 41 -23.96 22.80 3.51
C ARG A 41 -22.70 22.29 4.23
N ALA A 42 -22.77 22.06 5.54
CA ALA A 42 -21.66 21.54 6.33
C ALA A 42 -21.25 20.13 5.88
N SER A 43 -22.21 19.22 5.68
CA SER A 43 -21.96 17.86 5.18
C SER A 43 -21.33 17.87 3.78
N ARG A 44 -21.84 18.71 2.87
CA ARG A 44 -21.24 18.88 1.54
C ARG A 44 -19.80 19.41 1.61
N TYR A 45 -19.56 20.43 2.44
CA TYR A 45 -18.22 20.97 2.64
C TYR A 45 -17.25 19.91 3.17
N GLN A 46 -17.67 19.16 4.19
CA GLN A 46 -16.90 18.06 4.78
C GLN A 46 -16.56 16.99 3.72
N THR A 47 -17.53 16.60 2.90
CA THR A 47 -17.34 15.61 1.84
C THR A 47 -16.33 16.10 0.79
N ILE A 48 -16.54 17.31 0.25
CA ILE A 48 -15.67 17.90 -0.79
C ILE A 48 -14.26 18.11 -0.23
N SER A 49 -14.14 18.64 0.98
CA SER A 49 -12.84 18.86 1.63
C SER A 49 -12.11 17.55 1.88
N SER A 50 -12.81 16.49 2.29
CA SER A 50 -12.23 15.18 2.55
C SER A 50 -11.73 14.51 1.27
N ILE A 51 -12.57 14.47 0.23
CA ILE A 51 -12.19 13.93 -1.08
C ILE A 51 -11.01 14.70 -1.66
N ARG A 52 -11.06 16.03 -1.64
CA ARG A 52 -9.96 16.87 -2.13
C ARG A 52 -8.66 16.59 -1.39
N PHE A 53 -8.71 16.49 -0.06
CA PHE A 53 -7.52 16.24 0.74
C PHE A 53 -6.96 14.83 0.50
N LEU A 54 -7.82 13.82 0.37
CA LEU A 54 -7.41 12.46 0.01
C LEU A 54 -6.73 12.42 -1.36
N LEU A 55 -7.28 13.11 -2.36
CA LEU A 55 -6.64 13.26 -3.67
C LEU A 55 -5.27 13.94 -3.56
N ILE A 56 -5.14 15.00 -2.76
CA ILE A 56 -3.86 15.67 -2.53
C ILE A 56 -2.84 14.72 -1.89
N LEU A 57 -3.25 13.94 -0.88
CA LEU A 57 -2.38 12.98 -0.19
C LEU A 57 -1.85 11.87 -1.10
N ILE A 58 -2.56 11.52 -2.17
CA ILE A 58 -2.14 10.50 -3.13
C ILE A 58 -1.37 11.14 -4.29
N VAL A 59 -1.96 12.14 -4.94
CA VAL A 59 -1.42 12.71 -6.19
C VAL A 59 -0.15 13.51 -5.95
N VAL A 60 -0.06 14.30 -4.88
CA VAL A 60 1.11 15.17 -4.67
C VAL A 60 2.38 14.36 -4.41
N PRO A 61 2.42 13.37 -3.49
CA PRO A 61 3.63 12.56 -3.31
C PRO A 61 4.03 11.80 -4.57
N LEU A 62 3.08 11.27 -5.34
CA LEU A 62 3.35 10.59 -6.61
C LEU A 62 3.97 11.52 -7.65
N LEU A 63 3.41 12.72 -7.82
CA LEU A 63 3.97 13.73 -8.72
C LEU A 63 5.35 14.18 -8.27
N VAL A 64 5.55 14.42 -6.98
CA VAL A 64 6.86 14.78 -6.43
C VAL A 64 7.87 13.67 -6.69
N ASN A 65 7.53 12.39 -6.47
CA ASN A 65 8.41 11.27 -6.78
C ASN A 65 8.78 11.27 -8.27
N GLN A 66 7.80 11.29 -9.17
CA GLN A 66 8.04 11.16 -10.60
C GLN A 66 8.84 12.34 -11.17
N LEU A 67 8.51 13.56 -10.77
CA LEU A 67 9.20 14.77 -11.22
C LEU A 67 10.61 14.85 -10.65
N SER A 68 10.78 14.65 -9.33
CA SER A 68 12.11 14.71 -8.71
C SER A 68 13.03 13.62 -9.24
N ARG A 69 12.52 12.39 -9.40
CA ARG A 69 13.26 11.26 -9.95
C ARG A 69 13.83 11.60 -11.32
N ASN A 70 13.00 12.12 -12.23
CA ASN A 70 13.40 12.33 -13.62
C ASN A 70 14.23 13.59 -13.83
N PHE A 71 13.88 14.70 -13.17
CA PHE A 71 14.50 16.01 -13.44
C PHE A 71 15.64 16.38 -12.50
N VAL A 72 15.69 15.81 -11.29
CA VAL A 72 16.66 16.21 -10.27
C VAL A 72 17.55 15.05 -9.87
N ILE A 73 16.98 13.97 -9.36
CA ILE A 73 17.70 12.88 -8.73
C ILE A 73 18.47 12.05 -9.76
N SER A 74 17.82 11.59 -10.83
CA SER A 74 18.49 10.75 -11.84
C SER A 74 19.69 11.46 -12.51
N PRO A 75 19.59 12.73 -12.95
CA PRO A 75 20.74 13.46 -13.46
C PRO A 75 21.88 13.60 -12.44
N LEU A 76 21.56 13.90 -11.17
CA LEU A 76 22.56 14.01 -10.10
C LEU A 76 23.27 12.67 -9.88
N VAL A 77 22.52 11.59 -9.67
CA VAL A 77 23.09 10.25 -9.43
C VAL A 77 23.97 9.83 -10.61
N LYS A 78 23.53 10.04 -11.85
CA LYS A 78 24.33 9.74 -13.06
C LYS A 78 25.64 10.52 -13.10
N ASN A 79 25.60 11.82 -12.79
CA ASN A 79 26.80 12.66 -12.78
C ASN A 79 27.80 12.20 -11.72
N PHE A 80 27.33 11.95 -10.49
CA PHE A 80 28.17 11.41 -9.41
C PHE A 80 28.77 10.05 -9.78
N TRP A 81 27.97 9.14 -10.32
CA TRP A 81 28.42 7.80 -10.70
C TRP A 81 29.54 7.83 -11.75
N ASN A 82 29.40 8.70 -12.75
CA ASN A 82 30.38 8.81 -13.83
C ASN A 82 31.67 9.54 -13.40
N GLN A 83 31.60 10.48 -12.46
CA GLN A 83 32.77 11.21 -11.96
C GLN A 83 33.65 10.33 -11.06
N GLU A 84 33.02 9.62 -10.13
CA GLU A 84 33.73 8.81 -9.12
C GLU A 84 34.20 7.44 -9.66
N LYS A 85 33.92 7.13 -10.93
CA LYS A 85 34.18 5.81 -11.54
C LYS A 85 33.67 4.67 -10.64
N VAL A 86 32.46 4.86 -10.08
CA VAL A 86 31.84 3.89 -9.18
C VAL A 86 31.76 2.53 -9.87
N GLU A 87 31.95 1.46 -9.08
CA GLU A 87 31.86 0.08 -9.56
C GLU A 87 30.59 -0.14 -10.38
N ILE A 88 30.69 -0.97 -11.42
CA ILE A 88 29.59 -1.25 -12.36
C ILE A 88 28.40 -1.92 -11.64
N PHE A 89 28.68 -2.70 -10.60
CA PHE A 89 27.69 -3.47 -9.85
C PHE A 89 27.50 -2.88 -8.46
N LEU A 90 26.25 -2.74 -8.02
CA LEU A 90 25.93 -2.25 -6.68
C LEU A 90 26.17 -3.31 -5.59
N ASN A 91 26.03 -4.59 -5.96
CA ASN A 91 26.16 -5.70 -5.02
C ASN A 91 26.68 -6.98 -5.72
N ALA A 92 27.15 -7.95 -4.91
CA ALA A 92 27.70 -9.21 -5.39
C ALA A 92 26.70 -10.07 -6.18
N SER A 93 25.40 -9.97 -5.87
CA SER A 93 24.36 -10.71 -6.59
C SER A 93 24.21 -10.21 -8.04
N GLN A 94 24.26 -8.89 -8.26
CA GLN A 94 24.28 -8.31 -9.61
C GLN A 94 25.51 -8.75 -10.40
N GLN A 95 26.68 -8.75 -9.76
CA GLN A 95 27.91 -9.22 -10.39
C GLN A 95 27.84 -10.71 -10.77
N GLU A 96 27.34 -11.57 -9.87
CA GLU A 96 27.18 -13.00 -10.15
C GLU A 96 26.23 -13.24 -11.33
N LYS A 97 25.10 -12.53 -11.39
CA LYS A 97 24.15 -12.62 -12.50
C LYS A 97 24.75 -12.16 -13.82
N ALA A 98 25.46 -11.03 -13.82
CA ALA A 98 26.14 -10.50 -15.00
C ALA A 98 27.19 -11.48 -15.55
N LEU A 99 27.99 -12.07 -14.66
CA LEU A 99 29.00 -13.07 -15.03
C LEU A 99 28.36 -14.36 -15.54
N ALA A 100 27.27 -14.82 -14.91
CA ALA A 100 26.53 -15.98 -15.36
C ALA A 100 25.91 -15.77 -16.75
N GLU A 101 25.39 -14.57 -17.03
CA GLU A 101 24.86 -14.21 -18.35
C GLU A 101 25.96 -14.21 -19.42
N LEU A 102 27.11 -13.59 -19.13
CA LEU A 102 28.24 -13.56 -20.07
C LEU A 102 28.75 -14.98 -20.36
N LYS A 103 28.89 -15.81 -19.32
CA LYS A 103 29.30 -17.22 -19.45
C LYS A 103 28.31 -18.03 -20.28
N ARG A 104 27.01 -17.82 -20.10
CA ARG A 104 25.98 -18.48 -20.91
C ARG A 104 26.10 -18.07 -22.39
N PHE A 105 26.34 -16.80 -22.66
CA PHE A 105 26.55 -16.30 -24.02
C PHE A 105 27.80 -16.90 -24.66
N GLU A 106 28.91 -16.98 -23.92
CA GLU A 106 30.13 -17.66 -24.37
C GLU A 106 29.88 -19.13 -24.74
N GLN A 107 29.13 -19.85 -23.91
CA GLN A 107 28.76 -21.25 -24.17
C GLN A 107 27.93 -21.40 -25.45
N VAL A 108 26.99 -20.48 -25.68
CA VAL A 108 26.17 -20.45 -26.92
C VAL A 108 27.05 -20.19 -28.14
N LEU A 109 27.93 -19.18 -28.10
CA LEU A 109 28.85 -18.89 -29.20
C LEU A 109 29.76 -20.07 -29.53
N ASN A 110 30.32 -20.71 -28.49
CA ASN A 110 31.18 -21.88 -28.64
C ASN A 110 30.43 -23.07 -29.24
N PHE A 111 29.16 -23.27 -28.88
CA PHE A 111 28.32 -24.31 -29.44
C PHE A 111 28.03 -24.04 -30.93
N GLU A 112 27.60 -22.84 -31.28
CA GLU A 112 27.29 -22.44 -32.67
C GLU A 112 28.49 -22.55 -33.61
N ALA A 113 29.67 -22.22 -33.11
CA ALA A 113 30.93 -22.40 -33.85
C ALA A 113 31.24 -23.89 -34.10
N ARG A 114 30.99 -24.77 -33.12
CA ARG A 114 31.22 -26.22 -33.26
C ARG A 114 30.28 -26.90 -34.25
N ILE A 115 29.04 -26.41 -34.38
CA ILE A 115 28.05 -26.94 -35.33
C ILE A 115 28.10 -26.27 -36.71
N GLY A 116 29.09 -25.42 -36.98
CA GLY A 116 29.31 -24.82 -38.29
C GLY A 116 28.31 -23.74 -38.71
N LYS A 117 27.49 -23.22 -37.77
CA LYS A 117 26.57 -22.10 -38.03
C LYS A 117 27.30 -20.76 -38.21
N ILE A 118 28.51 -20.68 -37.65
CA ILE A 118 29.39 -19.51 -37.75
C ILE A 118 30.64 -19.98 -38.51
N PRO A 119 31.15 -19.21 -39.51
CA PRO A 119 32.38 -19.56 -40.21
C PRO A 119 33.52 -19.82 -39.22
N LYS A 120 34.37 -20.82 -39.52
CA LYS A 120 35.44 -21.33 -38.64
C LYS A 120 36.23 -20.17 -37.99
N LEU A 121 35.97 -19.98 -36.70
CA LEU A 121 36.76 -19.33 -35.65
C LEU A 121 38.06 -18.65 -36.14
N SER A 122 38.00 -17.36 -36.49
CA SER A 122 39.10 -16.50 -36.06
C SER A 122 38.84 -16.18 -34.58
N ALA A 123 39.80 -16.49 -33.72
CA ALA A 123 39.71 -16.19 -32.28
C ALA A 123 39.32 -14.72 -32.02
N GLU A 124 39.71 -13.84 -32.94
CA GLU A 124 39.41 -12.41 -32.95
C GLU A 124 37.91 -12.09 -33.04
N VAL A 125 37.14 -12.78 -33.89
CA VAL A 125 35.69 -12.52 -34.02
C VAL A 125 34.92 -12.94 -32.76
N VAL A 126 35.32 -14.05 -32.13
CA VAL A 126 34.72 -14.51 -30.87
C VAL A 126 35.05 -13.54 -29.73
N GLN A 127 36.31 -13.10 -29.63
CA GLN A 127 36.72 -12.11 -28.65
C GLN A 127 35.98 -10.78 -28.83
N ASN A 128 35.78 -10.33 -30.07
CA ASN A 128 35.03 -9.11 -30.35
C ASN A 128 33.55 -9.22 -29.92
N LYS A 129 32.88 -10.34 -30.25
CA LYS A 129 31.49 -10.58 -29.82
C LYS A 129 31.36 -10.69 -28.30
N LEU A 130 32.31 -11.36 -27.64
CA LEU A 130 32.33 -11.46 -26.18
C LEU A 130 32.54 -10.10 -25.53
N LYS A 131 33.45 -9.29 -26.05
CA LYS A 131 33.71 -7.93 -25.58
C LYS A 131 32.48 -7.03 -25.74
N GLU A 132 31.81 -7.11 -26.89
CA GLU A 132 30.58 -6.35 -27.15
C GLU A 132 29.46 -6.76 -26.18
N LYS A 133 29.26 -8.05 -25.96
CA LYS A 133 28.26 -8.54 -24.98
C LYS A 133 28.64 -8.16 -23.55
N ALA A 134 29.92 -8.24 -23.18
CA ALA A 134 30.39 -7.83 -21.86
C ALA A 134 30.14 -6.33 -21.60
N ASN A 135 30.40 -5.48 -22.59
CA ASN A 135 30.10 -4.04 -22.49
C ASN A 135 28.58 -3.79 -22.38
N THR A 136 27.77 -4.52 -23.14
CA THR A 136 26.30 -4.41 -23.08
C THR A 136 25.78 -4.77 -21.69
N ILE A 137 26.21 -5.91 -21.15
CA ILE A 137 25.87 -6.34 -19.78
C ILE A 137 26.34 -5.29 -18.77
N ALA A 138 27.56 -4.78 -18.91
CA ALA A 138 28.08 -3.77 -18.01
C ALA A 138 27.22 -2.50 -17.99
N GLU A 139 26.80 -1.99 -19.15
CA GLU A 139 25.93 -0.81 -19.23
C GLU A 139 24.52 -1.07 -18.68
N GLU A 140 23.97 -2.26 -18.92
CA GLU A 140 22.65 -2.66 -18.39
C GLU A 140 22.66 -2.70 -16.85
N TYR A 141 23.63 -3.38 -16.24
CA TYR A 141 23.73 -3.47 -14.78
C TYR A 141 24.14 -2.14 -14.14
N LYS A 142 25.01 -1.35 -14.79
CA LYS A 142 25.30 0.02 -14.35
C LYS A 142 24.04 0.88 -14.31
N ALA A 143 23.21 0.81 -15.35
CA ALA A 143 21.93 1.52 -15.39
C ALA A 143 20.97 1.02 -14.30
N GLU A 144 20.95 -0.29 -14.02
CA GLU A 144 20.17 -0.87 -12.92
C GLU A 144 20.63 -0.33 -11.55
N SER A 145 21.94 -0.31 -11.29
CA SER A 145 22.51 0.22 -10.04
C SER A 145 22.20 1.71 -9.86
N ILE A 146 22.36 2.52 -10.91
CA ILE A 146 21.99 3.94 -10.89
C ILE A 146 20.49 4.12 -10.62
N ASN A 147 19.64 3.30 -11.23
CA ASN A 147 18.20 3.34 -11.03
C ASN A 147 17.82 2.97 -9.59
N ALA A 148 18.42 1.95 -9.00
CA ALA A 148 18.18 1.55 -7.63
C ALA A 148 18.50 2.68 -6.64
N VAL A 149 19.66 3.31 -6.78
CA VAL A 149 20.06 4.46 -5.95
C VAL A 149 19.11 5.65 -6.17
N THR A 150 18.76 5.92 -7.43
CA THR A 150 17.80 6.97 -7.79
C THR A 150 16.44 6.73 -7.12
N ASN A 151 15.96 5.49 -7.10
CA ASN A 151 14.69 5.10 -6.49
C ASN A 151 14.71 5.34 -4.97
N ILE A 152 15.78 4.94 -4.27
CA ILE A 152 15.93 5.18 -2.83
C ILE A 152 15.76 6.66 -2.49
N PHE A 153 16.47 7.55 -3.18
CA PHE A 153 16.37 8.99 -2.92
C PHE A 153 14.99 9.55 -3.28
N ALA A 154 14.39 9.09 -4.38
CA ALA A 154 13.06 9.53 -4.79
C ALA A 154 12.00 9.12 -3.76
N ASP A 155 12.09 7.91 -3.20
CA ASP A 155 11.14 7.38 -2.22
C ASP A 155 11.30 8.05 -0.85
N ILE A 156 12.53 8.36 -0.44
CA ILE A 156 12.77 9.18 0.75
C ILE A 156 12.10 10.55 0.59
N LEU A 157 12.23 11.18 -0.57
CA LEU A 157 11.58 12.47 -0.83
C LEU A 157 10.05 12.35 -0.85
N THR A 158 9.50 11.26 -1.39
CA THR A 158 8.07 10.95 -1.31
C THR A 158 7.61 10.83 0.14
N ALA A 159 8.34 10.09 0.97
CA ALA A 159 8.02 9.91 2.37
C ALA A 159 8.05 11.24 3.14
N ILE A 160 9.08 12.06 2.92
CA ILE A 160 9.15 13.42 3.49
C ILE A 160 7.96 14.26 3.04
N THR A 161 7.63 14.25 1.75
CA THR A 161 6.50 15.00 1.18
C THR A 161 5.19 14.58 1.84
N PHE A 162 4.94 13.28 1.95
CA PHE A 162 3.75 12.74 2.59
C PHE A 162 3.67 13.17 4.06
N ILE A 163 4.77 13.04 4.81
CA ILE A 163 4.85 13.46 6.21
C ILE A 163 4.56 14.96 6.35
N VAL A 164 5.14 15.81 5.50
CA VAL A 164 4.89 17.26 5.49
C VAL A 164 3.42 17.57 5.19
N LEU A 165 2.79 16.87 4.25
CA LEU A 165 1.37 17.05 3.94
C LEU A 165 0.48 16.69 5.14
N ILE A 166 0.80 15.62 5.87
CA ILE A 166 0.09 15.23 7.09
C ILE A 166 0.25 16.30 8.19
N PHE A 167 1.47 16.78 8.44
CA PHE A 167 1.72 17.80 9.45
C PHE A 167 1.11 19.16 9.12
N LYS A 168 1.13 19.59 7.86
CA LYS A 168 0.47 20.84 7.43
C LYS A 168 -1.04 20.70 7.33
N GLY A 169 -1.53 19.50 7.02
CA GLY A 169 -2.93 19.19 6.76
C GLY A 169 -3.74 18.75 7.99
N GLN A 170 -3.32 19.05 9.22
CA GLN A 170 -3.97 18.54 10.44
C GLN A 170 -5.47 18.86 10.52
N LYS A 171 -5.88 20.06 10.08
CA LYS A 171 -7.31 20.44 10.03
C LYS A 171 -8.08 19.57 9.04
N GLN A 172 -7.56 19.41 7.83
CA GLN A 172 -8.17 18.59 6.79
C GLN A 172 -8.16 17.11 7.15
N LEU A 173 -7.13 16.64 7.85
CA LEU A 173 -7.05 15.30 8.40
C LEU A 173 -8.12 15.07 9.46
N SER A 174 -8.41 16.05 10.32
CA SER A 174 -9.52 15.98 11.26
C SER A 174 -10.87 15.91 10.54
N ILE A 175 -11.08 16.73 9.50
CA ILE A 175 -12.31 16.71 8.68
C ILE A 175 -12.47 15.35 7.98
N LEU A 176 -11.39 14.81 7.43
CA LEU A 176 -11.36 13.48 6.80
C LEU A 176 -11.67 12.38 7.80
N LYS A 177 -11.13 12.44 9.03
CA LYS A 177 -11.45 11.50 10.11
C LYS A 177 -12.94 11.56 10.49
N SER A 178 -13.50 12.75 10.64
CA SER A 178 -14.93 12.92 10.89
C SER A 178 -15.74 12.35 9.73
N PHE A 179 -15.39 12.67 8.48
CA PHE A 179 -16.07 12.15 7.30
C PHE A 179 -16.04 10.63 7.21
N ALA A 180 -14.88 10.02 7.47
CA ALA A 180 -14.73 8.57 7.52
C ALA A 180 -15.59 7.96 8.65
N GLY A 181 -15.59 8.59 9.83
CA GLY A 181 -16.42 8.19 10.96
C GLY A 181 -17.92 8.24 10.64
N ASP A 182 -18.39 9.34 10.06
CA ASP A 182 -19.79 9.52 9.66
C ASP A 182 -20.19 8.51 8.58
N THR A 183 -19.32 8.29 7.59
CA THR A 183 -19.52 7.28 6.54
C THR A 183 -19.60 5.88 7.14
N THR A 184 -18.67 5.50 8.01
CA THR A 184 -18.68 4.19 8.68
C THR A 184 -19.90 4.04 9.59
N TYR A 185 -20.32 5.08 10.31
CA TYR A 185 -21.50 5.02 11.17
C TYR A 185 -22.79 4.88 10.38
N SER A 186 -22.88 5.51 9.20
CA SER A 186 -24.05 5.44 8.32
C SER A 186 -24.33 4.04 7.75
N LEU A 187 -23.32 3.16 7.72
CA LEU A 187 -23.46 1.79 7.27
C LEU A 187 -24.22 0.93 8.29
N SER A 188 -24.93 -0.10 7.82
CA SER A 188 -25.46 -1.14 8.71
C SER A 188 -24.34 -1.96 9.33
N ASP A 189 -24.60 -2.54 10.50
CA ASP A 189 -23.62 -3.37 11.20
C ASP A 189 -23.21 -4.61 10.38
N SER A 190 -24.14 -5.16 9.59
CA SER A 190 -23.85 -6.23 8.62
C SER A 190 -22.95 -5.75 7.48
N ALA A 191 -23.16 -4.55 6.94
CA ALA A 191 -22.32 -3.99 5.89
C ALA A 191 -20.90 -3.67 6.39
N LYS A 192 -20.77 -3.15 7.62
CA LYS A 192 -19.46 -2.94 8.26
C LYS A 192 -18.70 -4.26 8.40
N ALA A 193 -19.36 -5.29 8.92
CA ALA A 193 -18.76 -6.62 9.07
C ALA A 193 -18.35 -7.22 7.70
N PHE A 194 -19.23 -7.13 6.70
CA PHE A 194 -18.95 -7.59 5.35
C PHE A 194 -17.75 -6.86 4.73
N LEU A 195 -17.70 -5.52 4.80
CA LEU A 195 -16.58 -4.74 4.27
C LEU A 195 -15.25 -5.08 4.95
N ILE A 196 -15.26 -5.30 6.26
CA ILE A 196 -14.06 -5.73 7.01
C ILE A 196 -13.60 -7.09 6.50
N ILE A 197 -14.49 -8.09 6.45
CA ILE A 197 -14.16 -9.46 6.00
C ILE A 197 -13.64 -9.44 4.55
N LEU A 198 -14.38 -8.79 3.65
CA LEU A 198 -14.01 -8.69 2.23
C LEU A 198 -12.64 -8.03 2.06
N SER A 199 -12.40 -6.91 2.74
CA SER A 199 -11.10 -6.20 2.65
C SER A 199 -9.97 -7.09 3.13
N THR A 200 -10.16 -7.79 4.23
CA THR A 200 -9.12 -8.62 4.82
C THR A 200 -8.83 -9.86 3.99
N ASP A 201 -9.85 -10.46 3.38
CA ASP A 201 -9.69 -11.60 2.48
C ASP A 201 -8.88 -11.22 1.22
N ILE A 202 -9.16 -10.04 0.64
CA ILE A 202 -8.44 -9.52 -0.52
C ILE A 202 -6.97 -9.21 -0.22
N PHE A 203 -6.67 -8.53 0.91
CA PHE A 203 -5.33 -8.01 1.18
C PHE A 203 -4.43 -8.96 1.98
N VAL A 204 -5.01 -9.86 2.77
CA VAL A 204 -4.27 -10.71 3.70
C VAL A 204 -4.22 -12.17 3.22
N GLY A 205 -5.09 -12.55 2.28
CA GLY A 205 -5.15 -13.92 1.77
C GLY A 205 -3.84 -14.36 1.11
N TYR A 206 -3.31 -15.50 1.56
CA TYR A 206 -2.15 -16.22 0.98
C TYR A 206 -2.49 -16.94 -0.34
N HIS A 207 -3.41 -16.40 -1.13
CA HIS A 207 -3.98 -17.10 -2.29
C HIS A 207 -2.99 -17.31 -3.44
N SER A 208 -1.78 -16.76 -3.37
CA SER A 208 -0.70 -17.11 -4.28
C SER A 208 0.68 -16.83 -3.67
N PRO A 209 1.46 -17.88 -3.31
CA PRO A 209 2.89 -17.74 -3.01
C PRO A 209 3.66 -16.96 -4.08
N TYR A 210 3.25 -17.12 -5.34
CA TYR A 210 3.83 -16.42 -6.49
C TYR A 210 3.58 -14.90 -6.46
N GLY A 211 2.42 -14.47 -5.93
CA GLY A 211 2.15 -13.03 -5.74
C GLY A 211 3.14 -12.39 -4.77
N TRP A 212 3.45 -13.08 -3.68
CA TRP A 212 4.44 -12.63 -2.70
C TRP A 212 5.87 -12.66 -3.26
N GLU A 213 6.21 -13.66 -4.06
CA GLU A 213 7.48 -13.74 -4.77
C GLU A 213 7.71 -12.51 -5.66
N ILE A 214 6.73 -12.17 -6.52
CA ILE A 214 6.82 -11.00 -7.39
C ILE A 214 6.98 -9.71 -6.59
N ILE A 215 6.19 -9.54 -5.51
CA ILE A 215 6.26 -8.33 -4.67
C ILE A 215 7.65 -8.20 -4.04
N LEU A 216 8.20 -9.28 -3.50
CA LEU A 216 9.51 -9.28 -2.86
C LEU A 216 10.63 -9.06 -3.86
N GLU A 217 10.66 -9.80 -4.96
CA GLU A 217 11.66 -9.63 -6.03
C GLU A 217 11.63 -8.21 -6.59
N SER A 218 10.44 -7.69 -6.89
CA SER A 218 10.29 -6.33 -7.38
C SER A 218 10.76 -5.30 -6.34
N THR A 219 10.49 -5.51 -5.05
CA THR A 219 10.93 -4.60 -3.98
C THR A 219 12.45 -4.63 -3.81
N LEU A 220 13.05 -5.83 -3.78
CA LEU A 220 14.50 -5.99 -3.66
C LEU A 220 15.20 -5.35 -4.86
N LYS A 221 14.72 -5.61 -6.08
CA LYS A 221 15.24 -4.98 -7.30
C LYS A 221 15.08 -3.47 -7.30
N HIS A 222 13.94 -2.96 -6.87
CA HIS A 222 13.65 -1.51 -6.82
C HIS A 222 14.66 -0.76 -5.94
N TYR A 223 15.08 -1.35 -4.83
CA TYR A 223 16.09 -0.80 -3.92
C TYR A 223 17.52 -1.28 -4.20
N GLY A 224 17.72 -2.17 -5.18
CA GLY A 224 19.04 -2.73 -5.51
C GLY A 224 19.62 -3.65 -4.43
N PHE A 225 18.76 -4.28 -3.63
CA PHE A 225 19.18 -5.30 -2.68
C PHE A 225 19.45 -6.64 -3.38
N PRO A 226 20.41 -7.45 -2.86
CA PRO A 226 20.69 -8.76 -3.44
C PRO A 226 19.48 -9.69 -3.29
N GLU A 227 19.11 -10.35 -4.38
CA GLU A 227 18.06 -11.36 -4.35
C GLU A 227 18.56 -12.61 -3.61
N ASN A 228 17.95 -12.90 -2.46
CA ASN A 228 18.23 -14.10 -1.69
C ASN A 228 17.01 -15.03 -1.76
N LYS A 229 17.11 -16.09 -2.58
CA LYS A 229 16.04 -17.07 -2.75
C LYS A 229 15.63 -17.73 -1.43
N SER A 230 16.58 -18.01 -0.54
CA SER A 230 16.29 -18.59 0.78
C SER A 230 15.49 -17.62 1.66
N PHE A 231 15.82 -16.33 1.64
CA PHE A 231 15.04 -15.29 2.33
C PHE A 231 13.62 -15.18 1.76
N ILE A 232 13.51 -15.12 0.42
CA ILE A 232 12.21 -15.02 -0.27
C ILE A 232 11.34 -16.24 0.08
N SER A 233 11.87 -17.47 -0.03
CA SER A 233 11.14 -18.68 0.33
C SER A 233 10.73 -18.71 1.80
N LEU A 234 11.63 -18.31 2.72
CA LEU A 234 11.33 -18.25 4.15
C LEU A 234 10.22 -17.23 4.44
N PHE A 235 10.26 -16.05 3.81
CA PHE A 235 9.25 -15.03 3.97
C PHE A 235 7.89 -15.54 3.49
N ILE A 236 7.82 -16.08 2.28
CA ILE A 236 6.58 -16.60 1.67
C ILE A 236 5.97 -17.72 2.53
N ALA A 237 6.81 -18.56 3.16
CA ALA A 237 6.35 -19.65 4.00
C ALA A 237 5.82 -19.20 5.38
N THR A 238 6.26 -18.05 5.90
CA THR A 238 6.01 -17.66 7.29
C THR A 238 5.12 -16.44 7.42
N VAL A 239 5.48 -15.33 6.77
CA VAL A 239 4.86 -14.02 7.00
C VAL A 239 3.40 -14.00 6.54
N PRO A 240 3.04 -14.45 5.33
CA PRO A 240 1.63 -14.45 4.90
C PRO A 240 0.73 -15.28 5.83
N VAL A 241 1.21 -16.43 6.29
CA VAL A 241 0.46 -17.34 7.17
C VAL A 241 0.22 -16.73 8.55
N ILE A 242 1.27 -16.15 9.14
CA ILE A 242 1.18 -15.48 10.44
C ILE A 242 0.28 -14.25 10.34
N MET A 243 0.45 -13.45 9.29
CA MET A 243 -0.31 -12.24 9.04
C MET A 243 -1.81 -12.57 8.92
N ASP A 244 -2.18 -13.57 8.11
CA ASP A 244 -3.56 -14.06 8.00
C ASP A 244 -4.15 -14.50 9.33
N THR A 245 -3.40 -15.27 10.11
CA THR A 245 -3.86 -15.74 11.43
C THR A 245 -4.12 -14.57 12.37
N ILE A 246 -3.21 -13.59 12.42
CA ILE A 246 -3.34 -12.40 13.28
C ILE A 246 -4.54 -11.56 12.85
N PHE A 247 -4.69 -11.29 11.55
CA PHE A 247 -5.81 -10.48 11.05
C PHE A 247 -7.14 -11.19 11.28
N LYS A 248 -7.28 -12.47 10.94
CA LYS A 248 -8.50 -13.25 11.22
C LYS A 248 -8.86 -13.23 12.69
N TYR A 249 -7.88 -13.44 13.58
CA TYR A 249 -8.09 -13.35 15.02
C TYR A 249 -8.58 -11.96 15.45
N TRP A 250 -7.92 -10.90 14.98
CA TRP A 250 -8.26 -9.53 15.35
C TRP A 250 -9.65 -9.12 14.86
N ILE A 251 -10.00 -9.50 13.63
CA ILE A 251 -11.33 -9.29 13.04
C ILE A 251 -12.37 -10.07 13.83
N PHE A 252 -12.15 -11.36 14.09
CA PHE A 252 -13.09 -12.18 14.85
C PHE A 252 -13.32 -11.58 16.25
N ARG A 253 -12.26 -11.14 16.92
CA ARG A 253 -12.37 -10.47 18.22
C ARG A 253 -13.13 -9.14 18.13
N TYR A 254 -12.88 -8.35 17.08
CA TYR A 254 -13.55 -7.07 16.85
C TYR A 254 -15.05 -7.25 16.57
N LEU A 255 -15.40 -8.20 15.70
CA LEU A 255 -16.78 -8.54 15.36
C LEU A 255 -17.52 -9.10 16.57
N ASN A 256 -16.93 -10.01 17.34
CA ASN A 256 -17.53 -10.54 18.57
C ASN A 256 -17.82 -9.46 19.61
N ARG A 257 -16.94 -8.46 19.75
CA ARG A 257 -17.13 -7.37 20.70
C ARG A 257 -18.17 -6.35 20.25
N SER A 258 -18.28 -6.11 18.94
CA SER A 258 -19.08 -5.01 18.40
C SER A 258 -20.46 -5.45 17.90
N PHE A 259 -20.60 -6.69 17.42
CA PHE A 259 -21.82 -7.21 16.78
C PHE A 259 -22.12 -8.67 17.19
N PRO A 260 -22.66 -8.91 18.40
CA PRO A 260 -22.92 -10.26 18.91
C PRO A 260 -23.85 -11.10 18.02
N SER A 261 -24.75 -10.46 17.27
CA SER A 261 -25.70 -11.11 16.36
C SER A 261 -25.07 -11.59 15.04
N ALA A 262 -24.00 -10.95 14.55
CA ALA A 262 -23.32 -11.35 13.32
C ALA A 262 -22.49 -12.64 13.49
N VAL A 263 -22.03 -12.89 14.72
CA VAL A 263 -21.29 -14.11 15.10
C VAL A 263 -22.16 -15.36 15.00
N ALA A 264 -23.45 -15.23 15.34
CA ALA A 264 -24.42 -16.31 15.20
C ALA A 264 -24.64 -16.69 13.73
N THR A 265 -24.64 -15.71 12.82
CA THR A 265 -24.76 -15.96 11.38
C THR A 265 -23.48 -16.59 10.80
N TYR A 266 -22.28 -16.18 11.23
CA TYR A 266 -21.03 -16.80 10.79
C TYR A 266 -20.88 -18.25 11.26
N ARG A 267 -21.28 -18.56 12.51
CA ARG A 267 -21.32 -19.95 13.01
C ARG A 267 -22.24 -20.84 12.16
N ASN A 268 -23.41 -20.34 11.77
CA ASN A 268 -24.36 -21.08 10.94
C ASN A 268 -23.94 -21.22 9.46
N MET A 269 -22.91 -20.50 9.00
CA MET A 269 -22.37 -20.62 7.63
C MET A 269 -21.11 -21.51 7.54
N ASN A 270 -20.49 -21.83 8.69
CA ASN A 270 -19.28 -22.65 8.79
C ASN A 270 -19.52 -24.02 9.47
N GLU A 271 -20.76 -24.32 9.86
CA GLU A 271 -21.28 -25.69 10.07
C GLU A 271 -21.90 -26.20 8.76
#